data_AF-A0AAP2GGS4-F1
#
_entry.id   AF-A0AAP2GGS4-F1
#
_cell.length_a   1.000
_cell.length_b   1.000
_cell.length_c   1.000
_cell.angle_alpha   90.00
_cell.angle_beta   90.00
_cell.angle_gamma   90.00
#
_symmetry.space_group_name_H-M   'P 1'
#
loop_
_entity.id
_entity.type
_entity.pdbx_description
1 polymer ?
#
loop_
_entity_poly.entity_id
_entity_poly.type
_entity_poly.pdbx_seq_one_letter_code
_entity_poly.pdbx_strand_id
1 'polypeptide(L)'
;MKMVKTANGIKKIDDWNPDLIPGQLKPILQQHRATLVNKLIHGGLATYIDYKFSSKATAGQLEKIRNSLDLLKNDGIDPVLYHPMIQAVLNNDFTTLDNALFYREIDATISARLLRQHTFEKGQHFFFQQ
;
A
#
# COMPACT_ATOMS: atom_id res chain seq x y z
N MET A 1 3.15 -19.24 21.13
CA MET A 1 3.03 -17.78 20.93
C MET A 1 3.75 -17.43 19.64
N LYS A 2 3.22 -16.52 18.82
CA LYS A 2 3.86 -16.08 17.57
C LYS A 2 4.39 -14.66 17.65
N MET A 3 5.44 -14.37 16.90
CA MET A 3 6.11 -13.09 16.85
C MET A 3 6.19 -12.55 15.43
N VAL A 4 5.80 -11.29 15.24
CA VAL A 4 5.81 -10.61 13.95
C VAL A 4 6.70 -9.37 14.04
N LYS A 5 7.80 -9.35 13.29
CA LYS A 5 8.68 -8.18 13.17
C LYS A 5 8.14 -7.23 12.11
N THR A 6 7.84 -6.01 12.52
CA THR A 6 7.36 -4.91 11.69
C THR A 6 8.39 -3.78 11.63
N ALA A 7 8.13 -2.75 10.82
CA ALA A 7 8.93 -1.54 10.81
C ALA A 7 8.91 -0.76 12.15
N ASN A 8 7.93 -1.04 13.01
CA ASN A 8 7.75 -0.42 14.33
C ASN A 8 8.22 -1.32 15.48
N GLY A 9 8.90 -2.43 15.18
CA GLY A 9 9.35 -3.41 16.17
C GLY A 9 8.55 -4.71 16.14
N ILE A 10 8.73 -5.51 17.18
CA ILE A 10 8.16 -6.87 17.29
C ILE A 10 6.79 -6.81 17.94
N LYS A 11 5.80 -7.47 17.33
CA LYS A 11 4.44 -7.66 17.84
C LYS A 11 4.26 -9.13 18.20
N LYS A 12 3.50 -9.38 19.27
CA LYS A 12 3.18 -10.74 19.74
C LYS A 12 1.74 -11.06 19.34
N ILE A 13 1.52 -12.31 18.95
CA ILE A 13 0.22 -12.87 18.60
C ILE A 13 0.01 -14.12 19.47
N ASP A 14 -1.14 -14.18 20.12
CA ASP A 14 -1.56 -15.36 20.86
C ASP A 14 -2.02 -16.44 19.88
N ASP A 15 -1.47 -17.64 20.00
CA ASP A 15 -1.66 -18.76 19.08
C ASP A 15 -2.32 -19.98 19.74
N TRP A 16 -2.97 -19.79 20.90
CA TRP A 16 -3.75 -20.83 21.56
C TRP A 16 -4.91 -21.34 20.68
N ASN A 17 -5.40 -20.49 19.76
CA ASN A 17 -6.33 -20.86 18.70
C ASN A 17 -5.84 -20.28 17.35
N PRO A 18 -5.43 -21.12 16.40
CA PRO A 18 -4.98 -20.69 15.08
C PRO A 18 -6.00 -19.85 14.29
N ASP A 19 -7.30 -20.09 14.49
CA ASP A 19 -8.37 -19.38 13.78
C ASP A 19 -8.46 -17.90 14.16
N LEU A 20 -7.90 -17.52 15.31
CA LEU A 20 -7.87 -16.13 15.79
C LEU A 20 -6.65 -15.35 15.29
N ILE A 21 -5.63 -16.03 14.76
CA ILE A 21 -4.38 -15.40 14.28
C ILE A 21 -4.65 -14.38 13.17
N PRO A 22 -5.48 -14.65 12.13
CA PRO A 22 -5.75 -13.65 11.09
C PRO A 22 -6.40 -12.37 11.64
N GLY A 23 -7.29 -12.51 12.63
CA GLY A 23 -7.94 -11.38 13.30
C GLY A 23 -6.95 -10.49 14.06
N GLN A 24 -5.98 -11.10 14.75
CA GLN A 24 -4.91 -10.38 15.46
C GLN A 24 -3.84 -9.80 14.51
N LEU A 25 -3.58 -10.48 13.38
CA LEU A 25 -2.59 -10.05 12.40
C LEU A 25 -3.07 -8.85 11.57
N LYS A 26 -4.37 -8.77 11.26
CA LYS A 26 -4.96 -7.69 10.46
C LYS A 26 -4.59 -6.27 10.95
N PRO A 27 -4.77 -5.89 12.23
CA PRO A 27 -4.39 -4.57 12.71
C PRO A 27 -2.87 -4.34 12.66
N ILE A 28 -2.05 -5.39 12.80
CA ILE A 28 -0.59 -5.29 12.67
C ILE A 28 -0.20 -4.95 11.22
N LEU A 29 -0.80 -5.63 10.25
CA LEU A 29 -0.60 -5.34 8.82
C LEU A 29 -1.08 -3.92 8.47
N GLN A 30 -2.25 -3.49 8.97
CA GLN A 30 -2.76 -2.13 8.79
C GLN A 30 -1.78 -1.09 9.33
N GLN A 31 -1.29 -1.27 10.56
CA GLN A 31 -0.33 -0.35 11.18
C GLN A 31 0.99 -0.30 10.38
N HIS A 32 1.47 -1.45 9.89
CA HIS A 32 2.69 -1.51 9.08
C HIS A 32 2.51 -0.78 7.75
N ARG A 33 1.40 -1.01 7.04
CA ARG A 33 1.04 -0.28 5.82
C ARG A 33 0.99 1.22 6.06
N ALA A 34 0.30 1.65 7.12
CA ALA A 34 0.20 3.06 7.48
C ALA A 34 1.56 3.70 7.73
N THR A 35 2.48 2.97 8.36
CA THR A 35 3.85 3.41 8.60
C THR A 35 4.62 3.62 7.30
N LEU A 36 4.53 2.66 6.37
CA LEU A 36 5.19 2.75 5.08
C LEU A 36 4.63 3.91 4.24
N VAL A 37 3.31 4.06 4.22
CA VAL A 37 2.63 5.18 3.53
C VAL A 37 3.06 6.53 4.10
N ASN A 38 3.04 6.69 5.43
CA ASN A 38 3.46 7.95 6.07
C ASN A 38 4.94 8.26 5.73
N LYS A 39 5.82 7.25 5.81
CA LYS A 39 7.24 7.41 5.44
C LYS A 39 7.38 7.85 3.98
N LEU A 40 6.58 7.31 3.07
CA LEU A 40 6.62 7.70 1.66
C LEU A 40 6.11 9.14 1.45
N ILE A 41 4.97 9.48 2.04
CA ILE A 41 4.35 10.80 1.89
C ILE A 41 5.29 11.91 2.41
N HIS A 42 5.90 11.70 3.59
CA HIS A 42 6.76 12.69 4.23
C HIS A 42 8.24 12.60 3.82
N GLY A 43 8.70 11.42 3.39
CA GLY A 43 10.11 11.14 3.10
C GLY A 43 10.55 11.37 1.66
N GLY A 44 9.62 11.67 0.74
CA GLY A 44 9.97 12.02 -0.64
C GLY A 44 9.12 11.35 -1.71
N LEU A 45 7.80 11.52 -1.66
CA LEU A 45 6.87 10.95 -2.65
C LEU A 45 7.23 11.32 -4.10
N ALA A 46 7.64 12.56 -4.35
CA ALA A 46 8.00 13.01 -5.71
C ALA A 46 9.22 12.25 -6.25
N THR A 47 10.27 12.11 -5.43
CA THR A 47 11.47 11.35 -5.77
C THR A 47 11.16 9.87 -5.98
N TYR A 48 10.31 9.29 -5.13
CA TYR A 48 9.87 7.91 -5.31
C TYR A 48 9.15 7.71 -6.64
N ILE A 49 8.26 8.65 -7.01
CA ILE A 49 7.53 8.55 -8.27
C ILE A 49 8.47 8.64 -9.47
N ASP A 50 9.39 9.60 -9.44
CA ASP A 50 10.39 9.79 -10.51
C ASP A 50 11.25 8.53 -10.67
N TYR A 51 11.75 7.98 -9.56
CA TYR A 51 12.56 6.76 -9.58
C TYR A 51 11.79 5.52 -10.03
N LYS A 52 10.59 5.30 -9.47
CA LYS A 52 9.85 4.05 -9.63
C LYS A 52 9.06 3.97 -10.94
N PHE A 53 8.55 5.12 -11.42
CA PHE A 53 7.68 5.21 -12.59
C PHE A 53 8.31 5.98 -13.75
N SER A 54 9.56 6.46 -13.60
CA SER A 54 10.24 7.28 -14.61
C SER A 54 9.38 8.46 -15.07
N SER A 55 8.66 9.08 -14.12
CA SER A 55 7.64 10.09 -14.40
C SER A 55 7.71 11.23 -13.40
N LYS A 56 7.60 12.48 -13.90
CA LYS A 56 7.56 13.67 -13.06
C LYS A 56 6.12 14.07 -12.79
N ALA A 57 5.66 13.85 -11.57
CA ALA A 57 4.33 14.27 -11.14
C ALA A 57 4.29 15.78 -10.87
N THR A 58 3.28 16.46 -11.42
CA THR A 58 2.98 17.87 -11.11
C THR A 58 2.48 18.04 -9.68
N ALA A 59 2.49 19.26 -9.14
CA ALA A 59 2.01 19.53 -7.78
C ALA A 59 0.57 19.03 -7.55
N GLY A 60 -0.35 19.25 -8.50
CA GLY A 60 -1.73 18.77 -8.40
C GLY A 60 -1.85 17.24 -8.50
N GLN A 61 -0.97 16.57 -9.25
CA GLN A 61 -0.91 15.11 -9.27
C GLN A 61 -0.39 14.56 -7.94
N LEU A 62 0.66 15.16 -7.39
CA LEU A 62 1.21 14.77 -6.09
C LEU A 62 0.16 14.90 -4.99
N GLU A 63 -0.64 15.95 -4.97
CA GLU A 63 -1.74 16.11 -4.01
C GLU A 63 -2.80 15.01 -4.14
N LYS A 64 -3.25 14.72 -5.37
CA LYS A 64 -4.22 13.63 -5.62
C LYS A 64 -3.68 12.25 -5.22
N ILE A 65 -2.39 12.03 -5.44
CA ILE A 65 -1.71 10.79 -5.04
C ILE A 65 -1.64 10.72 -3.51
N ARG A 66 -1.22 11.80 -2.83
CA ARG A 66 -1.22 11.88 -1.35
C ARG A 66 -2.59 11.55 -0.77
N ASN A 67 -3.64 12.19 -1.27
CA ASN A 67 -5.01 11.94 -0.81
C ASN A 67 -5.41 10.47 -1.00
N SER A 68 -5.01 9.84 -2.12
CA SER A 68 -5.30 8.42 -2.38
C SER A 68 -4.52 7.49 -1.45
N LEU A 69 -3.27 7.83 -1.16
CA LEU A 69 -2.44 7.08 -0.22
C LEU A 69 -2.94 7.26 1.23
N ASP A 70 -3.44 8.43 1.60
CA ASP A 70 -4.08 8.65 2.90
C ASP A 70 -5.38 7.85 3.07
N LEU A 71 -6.14 7.66 2.00
CA LEU A 71 -7.29 6.74 2.03
C LEU A 71 -6.80 5.29 2.20
N LEU A 72 -5.79 4.87 1.43
CA LEU A 72 -5.20 3.53 1.53
C LEU A 72 -4.68 3.24 2.95
N LYS A 73 -4.05 4.22 3.59
CA LYS A 73 -3.56 4.13 4.97
C LYS A 73 -4.66 3.69 5.95
N ASN A 74 -5.87 4.21 5.78
CA ASN A 74 -6.99 4.01 6.69
C ASN A 74 -7.92 2.85 6.27
N ASP A 75 -7.72 2.29 5.08
CA ASP A 75 -8.58 1.24 4.55
C ASP A 75 -8.40 -0.11 5.28
N GLY A 76 -9.30 -1.05 5.01
CA GLY A 76 -9.12 -2.45 5.35
C GLY A 76 -7.86 -3.05 4.71
N ILE A 77 -7.38 -4.15 5.30
CA ILE A 77 -6.43 -5.05 4.63
C ILE A 77 -7.24 -6.07 3.84
N ASP A 78 -6.93 -6.24 2.56
CA ASP A 78 -7.48 -7.31 1.73
C ASP A 78 -6.89 -8.67 2.17
N PRO A 79 -7.68 -9.58 2.74
CA PRO A 79 -7.19 -10.87 3.20
C PRO A 79 -6.66 -11.75 2.06
N VAL A 80 -7.09 -11.53 0.81
CA VAL A 80 -6.62 -12.28 -0.35
C VAL A 80 -5.20 -11.84 -0.72
N LEU A 81 -4.97 -10.53 -0.82
CA LEU A 81 -3.65 -9.97 -1.13
C LEU A 81 -2.60 -10.37 -0.10
N TYR A 82 -2.96 -10.35 1.19
CA TYR A 82 -2.05 -10.63 2.29
C TYR A 82 -2.04 -12.09 2.74
N HIS A 83 -2.74 -12.99 2.03
CA HIS A 83 -2.77 -14.42 2.33
C HIS A 83 -1.38 -15.05 2.50
N PRO A 84 -0.36 -14.75 1.67
CA PRO A 84 0.98 -15.30 1.86
C PRO A 84 1.61 -14.94 3.21
N MET A 85 1.37 -13.72 3.71
CA MET A 85 1.85 -13.29 5.03
C MET A 85 1.09 -13.98 6.16
N ILE A 86 -0.22 -14.16 6.00
CA ILE A 86 -1.04 -14.91 6.96
C ILE A 86 -0.51 -16.34 7.08
N GLN A 87 -0.27 -17.02 5.97
CA GLN A 87 0.31 -18.37 5.95
C GLN A 87 1.71 -18.41 6.57
N ALA A 88 2.56 -17.42 6.28
CA ALA A 88 3.88 -17.34 6.89
C ALA A 88 3.81 -17.24 8.42
N VAL A 89 2.89 -16.43 8.96
CA VAL A 89 2.69 -16.32 10.41
C VAL A 89 2.10 -17.60 10.99
N LEU A 90 1.15 -18.25 10.31
CA LEU A 90 0.59 -19.53 10.77
C LEU A 90 1.67 -20.62 10.87
N ASN A 91 2.59 -20.68 9.92
CA ASN A 91 3.58 -21.74 9.82
C ASN A 91 4.88 -21.50 10.59
N ASN A 92 5.10 -20.29 11.12
CA ASN A 92 6.36 -19.93 11.81
C ASN A 92 6.09 -19.29 13.17
N ASP A 93 7.02 -19.47 14.11
CA ASP A 93 6.96 -18.82 15.43
C ASP A 93 7.47 -17.37 15.38
N PHE A 94 8.34 -17.08 14.41
CA PHE A 94 8.85 -15.74 14.15
C PHE A 94 8.77 -15.43 12.66
N THR A 95 8.09 -14.34 12.31
CA THR A 95 7.93 -13.88 10.93
C THR A 95 8.35 -12.43 10.81
N THR A 96 9.19 -12.10 9.83
CA THR A 96 9.45 -10.70 9.46
C THR A 96 8.51 -10.30 8.33
N LEU A 97 7.79 -9.20 8.48
CA LEU A 97 6.94 -8.69 7.40
C LEU A 97 7.81 -8.15 6.28
N ASP A 98 7.69 -8.77 5.11
CA ASP A 98 8.26 -8.25 3.88
C ASP A 98 7.49 -7.00 3.42
N ASN A 99 8.20 -6.00 2.92
CA ASN A 99 7.59 -4.78 2.42
C ASN A 99 7.05 -4.92 0.98
N ALA A 100 7.41 -5.98 0.25
CA ALA A 100 7.09 -6.11 -1.18
C ALA A 100 5.58 -6.04 -1.49
N LEU A 101 4.73 -6.74 -0.72
CA LEU A 101 3.27 -6.70 -0.94
C LEU A 101 2.67 -5.32 -0.63
N PHE A 102 3.17 -4.65 0.41
CA PHE A 102 2.74 -3.30 0.76
C PHE A 102 3.12 -2.29 -0.34
N TYR A 103 4.36 -2.34 -0.83
CA TYR A 103 4.78 -1.47 -1.92
C TYR A 103 4.06 -1.78 -3.23
N ARG A 104 3.69 -3.04 -3.50
CA ARG A 104 2.85 -3.38 -4.65
C ARG A 104 1.48 -2.69 -4.59
N GLU A 105 0.85 -2.65 -3.42
CA GLU A 105 -0.44 -1.97 -3.21
C GLU A 105 -0.31 -0.43 -3.35
N ILE A 106 0.75 0.13 -2.77
CA ILE A 106 1.11 1.55 -2.91
C ILE A 106 1.36 1.91 -4.38
N ASP A 107 2.13 1.08 -5.09
CA ASP A 107 2.47 1.29 -6.50
C ASP A 107 1.23 1.25 -7.38
N ALA A 108 0.31 0.30 -7.13
CA ALA A 108 -0.96 0.23 -7.84
C ALA A 108 -1.80 1.51 -7.62
N THR A 109 -1.83 2.03 -6.39
CA THR A 109 -2.55 3.25 -6.02
C THR A 109 -1.98 4.48 -6.73
N ILE A 110 -0.64 4.59 -6.78
CA ILE A 110 0.07 5.67 -7.49
C ILE A 110 -0.19 5.57 -9.00
N SER A 111 0.00 4.38 -9.56
CA SER A 111 -0.15 4.11 -11.01
C SER A 111 -1.55 4.48 -11.50
N ALA A 112 -2.59 4.13 -10.74
CA ALA A 112 -3.97 4.45 -11.09
C ALA A 112 -4.23 5.97 -11.21
N ARG A 113 -3.47 6.79 -10.48
CA ARG A 113 -3.57 8.26 -10.55
C ARG A 113 -2.70 8.88 -11.63
N LEU A 114 -1.56 8.27 -11.95
CA LEU A 114 -0.70 8.68 -13.05
C LEU A 114 -1.34 8.37 -14.42
N LEU A 115 -1.91 7.17 -14.59
CA LEU A 115 -2.46 6.72 -15.88
C LEU A 115 -3.79 7.40 -16.25
N ARG A 116 -4.62 7.75 -15.26
CA ARG A 116 -5.96 8.35 -15.50
C ARG A 116 -5.92 9.73 -16.18
N GLN A 117 -4.75 10.32 -16.41
CA GLN A 117 -4.63 11.59 -17.13
C GLN A 117 -4.24 11.45 -18.60
N HIS A 118 -3.71 10.30 -19.05
CA HIS A 118 -3.41 10.09 -20.48
C HIS A 118 -4.66 9.85 -21.33
N THR A 119 -5.79 9.49 -20.73
CA THR A 119 -7.00 9.06 -21.47
C THR A 119 -8.00 10.20 -21.74
N PHE A 120 -7.81 11.40 -21.18
CA PHE A 120 -8.79 12.50 -21.33
C PHE A 120 -8.47 13.52 -22.42
N GLU A 121 -7.24 13.60 -22.94
CA GLU A 121 -6.88 14.61 -23.95
C GLU A 121 -7.17 14.20 -25.40
N LYS A 122 -7.47 12.92 -25.68
CA LYS A 122 -7.77 12.44 -27.05
C LYS A 122 -9.25 12.42 -27.42
N GLY A 123 -10.15 12.84 -26.53
CA GLY A 123 -11.60 12.68 -26.70
C GLY A 123 -12.41 13.95 -27.05
N GLN A 124 -11.81 15.14 -27.11
CA GLN A 124 -12.57 16.41 -27.26
C GLN A 124 -12.27 17.21 -28.54
N HIS A 125 -11.51 16.67 -29.50
CA HIS A 125 -11.16 17.39 -30.74
C HIS A 125 -11.88 16.90 -32.00
N PHE A 126 -12.96 16.14 -31.87
CA PHE A 126 -13.82 15.77 -33.00
C PHE A 126 -15.27 16.06 -32.63
N PHE A 127 -15.73 17.29 -32.82
CA PHE A 127 -17.12 17.63 -33.15
C PHE A 127 -17.22 19.16 -33.17
N PHE A 128 -16.91 19.78 -34.32
CA PHE A 128 -17.53 21.02 -34.80
C PHE A 128 -16.97 21.33 -36.20
N GLN A 129 -17.51 20.66 -37.22
CA GLN A 129 -17.73 21.24 -38.54
C GLN A 129 -18.94 20.55 -39.15
N GLN A 130 -20.08 21.24 -39.10
CA GLN A 130 -20.97 21.48 -40.25
C GLN A 130 -22.00 22.52 -39.84
#